data_AF-A0A1L3GLV4-F1
#
_entry.id   AF-A0A1L3GLV4-F1
#
_cell.length_a   1.000
_cell.length_b   1.000
_cell.length_c   1.000
_cell.angle_alpha   90.00
_cell.angle_beta   90.00
_cell.angle_gamma   90.00
#
_symmetry.space_group_name_H-M   'P 1'
#
loop_
_entity.id
_entity.type
_entity.pdbx_description
1 polymer ?
#
loop_
_entity_poly.entity_id
_entity_poly.type
_entity_poly.pdbx_seq_one_letter_code
_entity_poly.pdbx_strand_id
1 'polypeptide(L)'
;MEPLDKDTAKKLYKYYRQNRDGIRNCPEMGTICLICESINIDPVEGVPNQFVCRNCRFKFIRYQCSACGSTVDSRDPRNPLCEECGLRICTCGTCECEK
;
A
#
# COMPACT_ATOMS: atom_id res chain seq x y z
N MET A 1 0.99 17.35 -3.29
CA MET A 1 2.10 16.37 -3.35
C MET A 1 2.72 16.51 -4.71
N GLU A 2 4.00 16.83 -4.81
CA GLU A 2 4.67 16.92 -6.11
C GLU A 2 4.74 15.52 -6.75
N PRO A 3 4.63 15.42 -8.09
CA PRO A 3 4.75 14.15 -8.78
C PRO A 3 6.14 13.56 -8.53
N LEU A 4 6.17 12.30 -8.07
CA LEU A 4 7.41 11.57 -7.81
C LEU A 4 8.27 11.51 -9.08
N ASP A 5 9.56 11.81 -8.96
CA ASP A 5 10.46 11.75 -10.10
C ASP A 5 10.61 10.31 -10.62
N LYS A 6 10.76 10.17 -11.93
CA LYS A 6 10.75 8.85 -12.60
C LYS A 6 11.89 7.94 -12.15
N ASP A 7 13.06 8.51 -11.85
CA ASP A 7 14.23 7.74 -11.46
C ASP A 7 14.08 7.17 -10.04
N THR A 8 13.55 7.96 -9.11
CA THR A 8 13.18 7.50 -7.76
C THR A 8 12.08 6.45 -7.83
N ALA A 9 11.03 6.68 -8.63
CA ALA A 9 9.96 5.70 -8.82
C ALA A 9 10.50 4.34 -9.30
N LYS A 10 11.42 4.36 -10.26
CA LYS A 10 12.08 3.16 -10.78
C LYS A 10 12.95 2.45 -9.76
N LYS A 11 13.73 3.20 -8.96
CA LYS A 11 14.56 2.63 -7.88
C LYS A 11 13.69 1.97 -6.81
N LEU A 12 12.65 2.66 -6.36
CA LEU A 12 11.69 2.16 -5.37
C LEU A 12 10.96 0.92 -5.88
N TYR A 13 10.47 0.94 -7.13
CA TYR A 13 9.86 -0.23 -7.77
C TYR A 13 10.80 -1.44 -7.75
N LYS A 14 12.04 -1.28 -8.24
CA LYS A 14 13.01 -2.38 -8.30
C LYS A 14 13.29 -2.98 -6.92
N TYR A 15 13.48 -2.13 -5.91
CA TYR A 15 13.74 -2.56 -4.54
C TYR A 15 12.54 -3.32 -3.96
N TYR A 16 11.36 -2.70 -3.92
CA TYR A 16 10.18 -3.27 -3.28
C TYR A 16 9.51 -4.39 -4.07
N ARG A 17 9.80 -4.52 -5.38
CA ARG A 17 9.35 -5.67 -6.17
C ARG A 17 9.95 -6.98 -5.68
N GLN A 18 11.20 -6.92 -5.20
CA GLN A 18 11.97 -8.04 -4.67
C GLN A 18 11.85 -8.13 -3.14
N ASN A 19 11.77 -6.98 -2.46
CA ASN A 19 11.76 -6.87 -1.00
C ASN A 19 10.50 -6.13 -0.55
N ARG A 20 9.36 -6.83 -0.49
CA ARG A 20 8.07 -6.20 -0.13
C ARG A 20 7.97 -5.80 1.34
N ASP A 21 8.88 -6.32 2.17
CA ASP A 21 8.90 -6.02 3.59
C ASP A 21 9.11 -4.52 3.85
N GLY A 22 8.31 -3.95 4.74
CA GLY A 22 8.41 -2.54 5.12
C GLY A 22 7.94 -1.53 4.07
N ILE A 23 7.30 -1.96 2.97
CA ILE A 23 6.72 -1.07 1.95
C ILE A 23 5.74 -0.03 2.54
N ARG A 24 5.09 -0.37 3.66
CA ARG A 24 4.19 0.54 4.37
C ARG A 24 4.89 1.78 4.93
N ASN A 25 6.20 1.69 5.21
CA ASN A 25 7.01 2.77 5.78
C ASN A 25 7.52 3.75 4.72
N CYS A 26 7.27 3.50 3.44
CA CYS A 26 7.64 4.38 2.33
C CYS A 26 6.36 5.02 1.76
N PRO A 27 6.06 6.29 2.07
CA PRO A 27 4.88 7.02 1.58
C PRO A 27 4.74 6.99 0.05
N GLU A 28 5.85 7.13 -0.65
CA GLU A 28 5.96 7.17 -2.11
C GLU A 28 5.43 5.89 -2.76
N MET A 29 5.50 4.75 -2.07
CA MET A 29 4.96 3.51 -2.61
C MET A 29 3.45 3.56 -2.81
N GLY A 30 2.73 4.49 -2.18
CA GLY A 30 1.31 4.75 -2.46
C GLY A 30 1.03 5.19 -3.89
N THR A 31 2.03 5.69 -4.62
CA THR A 31 1.89 6.18 -6.00
C THR A 31 2.54 5.26 -7.04
N ILE A 32 3.11 4.11 -6.64
CA ILE A 32 3.84 3.21 -7.55
C ILE A 32 3.14 1.84 -7.63
N CYS A 33 2.93 1.34 -8.85
CA CYS A 33 2.46 0.00 -9.10
C CYS A 33 3.60 -1.02 -8.99
N LEU A 34 3.48 -1.98 -8.06
CA LEU A 34 4.43 -3.10 -7.95
C LEU A 34 4.27 -4.21 -8.99
N ILE A 35 3.34 -4.09 -9.95
CA ILE A 35 3.16 -5.07 -11.02
C ILE A 35 3.78 -4.60 -12.33
N CYS A 36 3.58 -3.32 -12.69
CA CYS A 36 3.98 -2.79 -13.99
C CYS A 36 4.83 -1.51 -13.92
N GLU A 37 5.37 -1.15 -12.74
CA GLU A 37 6.22 0.04 -12.53
C GLU A 37 5.52 1.39 -12.73
N SER A 38 4.27 1.41 -13.20
CA SER A 38 3.52 2.64 -13.46
C SER A 38 3.30 3.47 -12.19
N ILE A 39 3.41 4.80 -12.33
CA ILE A 39 3.05 5.81 -11.32
C ILE A 39 1.61 6.31 -11.43
N ASN A 40 0.81 5.73 -12.34
CA ASN A 40 -0.59 6.11 -12.54
C ASN A 40 -1.50 5.31 -11.60
N ILE A 41 -1.51 5.71 -10.32
CA ILE A 41 -2.36 5.11 -9.29
C ILE A 41 -3.47 6.08 -8.91
N ASP A 42 -4.72 5.61 -8.99
CA ASP A 42 -5.89 6.37 -8.60
C ASP A 42 -6.62 5.67 -7.44
N PRO A 43 -7.31 6.42 -6.55
CA PRO A 43 -8.26 5.82 -5.62
C PRO A 43 -9.41 5.17 -6.40
N VAL A 44 -9.95 4.06 -5.88
CA VAL A 44 -11.15 3.43 -6.43
C VAL A 44 -12.38 4.17 -5.91
N GLU A 45 -13.19 4.68 -6.82
CA GLU A 45 -14.42 5.39 -6.48
C GLU A 45 -15.38 4.49 -5.68
N GLY A 46 -15.93 5.02 -4.58
CA GLY A 46 -16.86 4.30 -3.72
C GLY A 46 -16.25 3.18 -2.86
N VAL A 47 -14.95 2.90 -2.97
CA VAL A 47 -14.26 1.87 -2.18
C VAL A 47 -13.18 2.50 -1.32
N PRO A 48 -13.44 2.75 -0.02
CA PRO A 48 -12.47 3.36 0.88
C PRO A 48 -11.15 2.61 0.89
N ASN A 49 -10.05 3.36 1.00
CA ASN A 49 -8.68 2.83 1.17
C ASN A 49 -8.16 1.97 0.01
N GLN A 50 -8.93 1.76 -1.06
CA GLN A 50 -8.51 0.98 -2.21
C GLN A 50 -7.98 1.87 -3.32
N PHE A 51 -6.87 1.45 -3.91
CA PHE A 51 -6.20 2.11 -5.02
C PHE A 51 -6.09 1.15 -6.20
N VAL A 52 -6.07 1.70 -7.41
CA VAL A 52 -5.97 0.95 -8.66
C VAL A 52 -4.91 1.56 -9.57
N CYS A 53 -4.09 0.70 -10.15
CA CYS A 53 -3.21 1.11 -11.24
C CYS A 53 -4.00 1.26 -12.54
N ARG A 54 -3.96 2.43 -13.18
CA ARG A 54 -4.61 2.66 -14.47
C ARG A 54 -4.07 1.78 -15.59
N ASN A 55 -2.78 1.44 -15.55
CA ASN A 55 -2.12 0.68 -16.61
C ASN A 55 -2.47 -0.81 -16.58
N CYS A 56 -2.31 -1.48 -15.42
CA CYS A 56 -2.48 -2.94 -15.32
C CYS A 56 -3.70 -3.37 -14.48
N ARG A 57 -4.51 -2.42 -14.03
CA ARG A 57 -5.72 -2.64 -13.19
C ARG A 57 -5.47 -3.36 -11.87
N PHE A 58 -4.21 -3.50 -11.45
CA PHE A 58 -3.86 -4.06 -10.15
C PHE A 58 -4.42 -3.17 -9.04
N LYS A 59 -5.14 -3.79 -8.10
CA LYS A 59 -5.74 -3.12 -6.94
C LYS A 59 -4.97 -3.45 -5.67
N PHE A 60 -4.83 -2.47 -4.80
CA PHE A 60 -4.24 -2.67 -3.47
C PHE A 60 -4.91 -1.74 -2.45
N ILE A 61 -4.76 -2.06 -1.17
CA ILE A 61 -5.31 -1.28 -0.07
C ILE A 61 -4.17 -0.53 0.60
N ARG A 62 -4.36 0.76 0.87
CA ARG A 62 -3.43 1.56 1.66
C ARG A 62 -4.19 2.60 2.49
N TYR A 63 -3.88 2.73 3.77
CA TYR A 63 -4.50 3.72 4.65
C TYR A 63 -3.66 3.97 5.90
N GLN A 64 -3.96 5.04 6.64
CA GLN A 64 -3.41 5.24 7.97
C GLN A 64 -4.33 4.58 9.00
N CYS A 65 -3.74 3.77 9.87
CA CYS A 65 -4.45 3.18 11.00
C CYS A 65 -5.01 4.30 11.90
N SER A 66 -6.31 4.27 12.17
CA SER A 66 -6.97 5.28 13.00
C SER A 66 -6.51 5.27 14.47
N ALA A 67 -6.02 4.13 14.96
CA ALA A 67 -5.59 3.99 16.36
C ALA A 67 -4.16 4.48 16.61
N CYS A 68 -3.22 4.17 15.72
CA CYS A 68 -1.80 4.43 15.94
C CYS A 68 -1.13 5.29 14.85
N GLY A 69 -1.88 5.74 13.84
CA GLY A 69 -1.38 6.56 12.72
C GLY A 69 -0.43 5.84 11.76
N SER A 70 -0.06 4.59 12.05
CA SER A 70 0.84 3.80 11.21
C SER A 70 0.20 3.51 9.85
N THR A 71 1.00 3.57 8.79
CA THR A 71 0.51 3.24 7.45
C THR A 71 0.34 1.73 7.32
N VAL A 72 -0.80 1.33 6.78
CA VAL A 72 -1.13 -0.02 6.40
C VAL A 72 -1.08 -0.09 4.88
N ASP A 73 -0.45 -1.12 4.35
CA ASP A 73 -0.37 -1.41 2.92
C ASP A 73 -0.58 -2.90 2.70
N SER A 74 -1.50 -3.28 1.81
CA SER A 74 -1.83 -4.69 1.53
C SER A 74 -0.74 -5.44 0.79
N ARG A 75 0.25 -4.72 0.25
CA ARG A 75 1.40 -5.30 -0.45
C ARG A 75 2.52 -5.68 0.53
N ASP A 76 2.45 -5.17 1.77
CA ASP A 76 3.38 -5.52 2.84
C ASP A 76 3.03 -6.92 3.38
N PRO A 77 3.97 -7.89 3.36
CA PRO A 77 3.72 -9.24 3.87
C PRO A 77 3.42 -9.29 5.37
N ARG A 78 3.85 -8.28 6.15
CA ARG A 78 3.62 -8.26 7.61
C ARG A 78 2.23 -7.77 8.00
N ASN A 79 1.43 -7.24 7.06
CA ASN A 79 0.04 -6.83 7.33
C ASN A 79 -0.92 -7.90 6.77
N PRO A 80 -1.24 -8.96 7.53
CA PRO A 80 -2.21 -9.96 7.09
C PRO A 80 -3.60 -9.34 6.92
N LEU A 81 -4.44 -10.00 6.14
CA LEU A 81 -5.85 -9.65 6.03
C LEU A 81 -6.57 -10.09 7.29
N CYS A 82 -7.48 -9.28 7.82
CA CYS A 82 -8.45 -9.68 8.82
C CYS A 82 -9.53 -10.53 8.14
N GLU A 83 -9.84 -11.69 8.71
CA GLU A 83 -10.80 -12.64 8.14
C GLU A 83 -12.25 -12.14 8.24
N GLU A 84 -12.58 -11.34 9.26
CA GLU A 84 -13.95 -10.85 9.48
C GLU A 84 -14.31 -9.67 8.57
N CYS A 85 -13.43 -8.67 8.50
CA CYS A 85 -13.73 -7.41 7.80
C CYS A 85 -12.96 -7.23 6.49
N GLY A 86 -11.99 -8.10 6.17
CA GLY A 86 -11.19 -8.00 4.95
C GLY A 86 -10.21 -6.81 4.90
N LEU A 87 -10.06 -6.06 6.01
CA LEU A 87 -9.07 -4.99 6.11
C LEU A 87 -7.70 -5.56 6.51
N ARG A 88 -6.64 -4.77 6.32
CA ARG A 88 -5.27 -5.20 6.62
C ARG A 88 -4.94 -4.86 8.07
N ILE A 89 -4.47 -5.83 8.83
CA ILE A 89 -4.19 -5.61 10.25
C ILE A 89 -2.92 -4.77 10.37
N CYS A 90 -3.02 -3.66 11.11
CA CYS A 90 -1.86 -2.86 11.44
C CYS A 90 -1.03 -3.59 12.49
N THR A 91 0.27 -3.75 12.25
CA THR A 91 1.18 -4.45 13.17
C THR A 91 1.55 -3.65 14.42
N CYS A 92 0.99 -2.45 14.63
CA CYS A 92 1.30 -1.65 15.83
C CYS A 92 0.71 -2.26 17.11
N GLY A 93 -0.19 -3.26 17.01
CA GLY A 93 -0.75 -3.98 18.15
C GLY A 93 -1.82 -3.21 18.93
N THR A 94 -2.08 -1.95 18.60
CA THR A 94 -3.04 -1.09 19.31
C THR A 94 -4.50 -1.46 19.07
N CYS A 95 -4.83 -2.00 17.89
CA CYS A 95 -6.22 -2.22 17.51
C CYS A 95 -6.83 -3.51 18.05
N GLU A 96 -6.04 -4.35 18.74
CA GLU A 96 -6.45 -5.71 19.18
C GLU A 96 -7.30 -6.43 18.13
N CYS A 97 -6.96 -6.29 16.83
CA CYS A 97 -7.63 -7.07 15.78
C CYS A 97 -7.24 -8.51 16.04
N GLU A 98 -8.10 -9.21 16.78
CA GLU A 98 -7.86 -10.57 17.24
C GLU A 98 -7.52 -11.45 16.03
N LYS A 99 -6.54 -12.30 16.24
CA LYS A 99 -6.04 -13.26 15.25
C LYS A 99 -7.10 -14.27 14.88
#